data_AF-A0A2E6DA52-F1
#
_entry.id   AF-A0A2E6DA52-F1
#
_cell.length_a   1.000
_cell.length_b   1.000
_cell.length_c   1.000
_cell.angle_alpha   90.00
_cell.angle_beta   90.00
_cell.angle_gamma   90.00
#
_symmetry.space_group_name_H-M   'P 1'
#
loop_
_entity.id
_entity.type
_entity.pdbx_description
1 polymer ?
#
loop_
_entity_poly.entity_id
_entity_poly.type
_entity_poly.pdbx_seq_one_letter_code
_entity_poly.pdbx_strand_id
1 'polypeptide(L)'
;MARSLIAAGLRVEVLCTGRDPKRTDYGVGDWIIGGIRVRRMNLPSVGPRSLDAFDIDARADARVREWLLHTQPDLVHVHHLSGFGSGALAEIERCGLESIVSLHDYWTLCPRGQMFSADAEACARVEPAICSECIGLTWPDVESTPELVLQRIDRTRRALGRAGLLIVPSLAAGEVLRGAGFGGLEFTCVPNGIDGVGLAKSVSHHRAGRTAGKRLGVIGAVQPSKGVLELARALLDVDDEELVLDVHGSLDDYHGSTAYADALLDLAAKNGRIRLHGPFRTADLSRVLASIDALAAPSRWEEVFGLSAREARAVGLPVLAARRAGLAEWEDVGGVTYVAGTSQEEWVQALSSLDFQPTVPENLTSVETMVDQLRAMYEAVWLKSVPRLA
;
A
#
# COMPACT_ATOMS: atom_id res chain seq x y z
N MET A 1 -2.43 3.24 -13.97
CA MET A 1 -3.83 3.72 -13.95
C MET A 1 -4.04 5.03 -14.69
N ALA A 2 -3.63 6.21 -14.20
CA ALA A 2 -3.97 7.51 -14.82
C ALA A 2 -3.59 7.63 -16.30
N ARG A 3 -2.38 7.20 -16.69
CA ARG A 3 -1.96 7.17 -18.12
C ARG A 3 -2.88 6.29 -18.97
N SER A 4 -3.27 5.12 -18.45
CA SER A 4 -4.15 4.18 -19.13
C SER A 4 -5.58 4.70 -19.26
N LEU A 5 -6.09 5.43 -18.25
CA LEU A 5 -7.38 6.13 -18.33
C LEU A 5 -7.36 7.23 -19.41
N ILE A 6 -6.26 7.99 -19.52
CA ILE A 6 -6.07 8.98 -20.59
C ILE A 6 -6.03 8.30 -21.95
N ALA A 7 -5.27 7.21 -22.09
CA ALA A 7 -5.22 6.43 -23.32
C ALA A 7 -6.60 5.87 -23.72
N ALA A 8 -7.46 5.60 -22.73
CA ALA A 8 -8.85 5.19 -22.93
C ALA A 8 -9.83 6.37 -23.16
N GLY A 9 -9.32 7.58 -23.36
CA GLY A 9 -10.10 8.76 -23.76
C GLY A 9 -10.60 9.66 -22.63
N LEU A 10 -10.23 9.40 -21.37
CA LEU A 10 -10.65 10.24 -20.25
C LEU A 10 -9.70 11.44 -20.05
N ARG A 11 -10.26 12.59 -19.67
CA ARG A 11 -9.46 13.70 -19.13
C ARG A 11 -9.16 13.42 -17.66
N VAL A 12 -7.87 13.27 -17.32
CA VAL A 12 -7.44 12.99 -15.94
C VAL A 12 -6.53 14.10 -15.44
N GLU A 13 -6.89 14.68 -14.30
CA GLU A 13 -6.04 15.57 -13.52
C GLU A 13 -5.88 15.01 -12.11
N VAL A 14 -4.74 15.28 -11.46
CA VAL A 14 -4.40 14.70 -10.15
C VAL A 14 -4.14 15.82 -9.15
N LEU A 15 -4.81 15.74 -8.00
CA LEU A 15 -4.44 16.48 -6.79
C LEU A 15 -3.75 15.51 -5.82
N CYS A 16 -2.56 15.86 -5.32
CA CYS A 16 -1.88 15.08 -4.30
C CYS A 16 -1.16 15.97 -3.27
N THR A 17 -0.56 15.36 -2.27
CA THR A 17 0.29 16.05 -1.30
C THR A 17 1.76 15.93 -1.67
N GLY A 18 2.61 16.76 -1.08
CA GLY A 18 4.08 16.69 -1.23
C GLY A 18 4.79 17.54 -0.18
N ARG A 19 6.12 17.47 -0.16
CA ARG A 19 6.99 18.36 0.63
C ARG A 19 7.94 19.09 -0.30
N ASP A 20 7.82 20.41 -0.34
CA ASP A 20 8.69 21.35 -1.05
C ASP A 20 9.16 22.40 -0.05
N PRO A 21 10.43 22.36 0.42
CA PRO A 21 10.96 23.31 1.39
C PRO A 21 10.88 24.77 0.95
N LYS A 22 10.69 25.03 -0.35
CA LYS A 22 10.56 26.39 -0.91
C LYS A 22 9.11 26.87 -0.94
N ARG A 23 8.15 26.04 -0.54
CA ARG A 23 6.72 26.34 -0.56
C ARG A 23 6.22 26.48 0.88
N THR A 24 5.28 27.41 1.08
CA THR A 24 4.61 27.57 2.36
C THR A 24 3.73 26.37 2.67
N ASP A 25 3.43 26.14 3.94
CA ASP A 25 2.44 25.16 4.38
C ASP A 25 1.11 25.37 3.62
N TYR A 26 0.51 24.28 3.13
CA TYR A 26 -0.70 24.26 2.29
C TYR A 26 -0.59 25.00 0.94
N GLY A 27 0.58 25.56 0.61
CA GLY A 27 0.81 26.17 -0.70
C GLY A 27 0.74 25.13 -1.81
N VAL A 28 0.22 25.51 -2.97
CA VAL A 28 0.07 24.60 -4.12
C VAL A 28 1.10 24.88 -5.20
N GLY A 29 1.45 23.86 -5.97
CA GLY A 29 2.18 23.98 -7.23
C GLY A 29 1.58 23.07 -8.30
N ASP A 30 1.87 23.36 -9.56
CA ASP A 30 1.36 22.61 -10.70
C ASP A 30 2.51 22.08 -11.56
N TRP A 31 2.38 20.83 -12.02
CA TRP A 31 3.37 20.12 -12.84
C TRP A 31 2.68 19.31 -13.94
N ILE A 32 3.45 18.98 -14.97
CA ILE A 32 3.07 17.95 -15.95
C ILE A 32 4.01 16.76 -15.77
N ILE A 33 3.47 15.61 -15.39
CA ILE A 33 4.26 14.40 -15.12
C ILE A 33 3.77 13.28 -16.04
N GLY A 34 4.59 12.93 -17.03
CA GLY A 34 4.23 11.92 -18.03
C GLY A 34 2.91 12.23 -18.74
N GLY A 35 2.71 13.49 -19.11
CA GLY A 35 1.49 13.98 -19.77
C GLY A 35 0.30 14.27 -18.86
N ILE A 36 0.40 13.99 -17.56
CA ILE A 36 -0.70 14.19 -16.60
C ILE A 36 -0.52 15.53 -15.88
N ARG A 37 -1.57 16.34 -15.80
CA ARG A 37 -1.60 17.54 -14.96
C ARG A 37 -1.69 17.15 -13.49
N VAL A 38 -0.72 17.59 -12.70
CA VAL A 38 -0.60 17.26 -11.28
C VAL A 38 -0.50 18.55 -10.48
N ARG A 39 -1.49 18.80 -9.63
CA ARG A 39 -1.41 19.80 -8.56
C ARG A 39 -0.92 19.13 -7.28
N ARG A 40 0.06 19.72 -6.61
CA ARG A 40 0.51 19.26 -5.28
C ARG A 40 0.28 20.32 -4.22
N MET A 41 -0.38 19.95 -3.14
CA MET A 41 -0.45 20.73 -1.91
C MET A 41 0.74 20.39 -1.02
N ASN A 42 1.44 21.41 -0.53
CA ASN A 42 2.54 21.25 0.40
C ASN A 42 2.01 20.85 1.79
N LEU A 43 2.54 19.77 2.35
CA LEU A 43 2.23 19.35 3.70
C LEU A 43 2.78 20.35 4.72
N PRO A 44 2.11 20.52 5.88
CA PRO A 44 2.61 21.39 6.92
C PRO A 44 3.98 20.94 7.44
N SER A 45 4.81 21.93 7.76
CA SER A 45 6.13 21.75 8.37
C SER A 45 6.04 21.12 9.77
N VAL A 46 4.99 21.47 10.52
CA VAL A 46 4.67 20.90 11.83
C VAL A 46 3.54 19.90 11.70
N GLY A 47 3.72 18.71 12.28
CA GLY A 47 2.68 17.68 12.30
C GLY A 47 1.43 18.08 13.12
N PRO A 48 0.33 17.33 12.96
CA PRO A 48 -0.87 17.52 13.77
C PRO A 48 -0.57 17.36 15.27
N ARG A 49 -1.30 18.10 16.11
CA ARG A 49 -1.18 18.08 17.59
C ARG A 49 -2.34 17.36 18.27
N SER A 50 -3.31 16.89 17.51
CA SER A 50 -4.43 16.07 17.99
C SER A 50 -4.80 15.04 16.93
N LEU A 51 -5.43 13.95 17.35
CA LEU A 51 -5.90 12.91 16.44
C LEU A 51 -6.90 13.45 15.40
N ASP A 52 -7.72 14.43 15.78
CA ASP A 52 -8.65 15.08 14.87
C ASP A 52 -7.93 15.87 13.76
N ALA A 53 -6.80 16.49 14.07
CA ALA A 53 -6.01 17.23 13.07
C ALA A 53 -5.34 16.34 12.02
N PHE A 54 -5.28 15.01 12.23
CA PHE A 54 -4.92 14.07 11.15
C PHE A 54 -6.03 13.94 10.11
N ASP A 55 -7.28 14.19 10.50
CA ASP A 55 -8.48 13.88 9.72
C ASP A 55 -9.24 15.11 9.22
N ILE A 56 -9.14 16.25 9.92
CA ILE A 56 -9.84 17.49 9.56
C ILE A 56 -8.85 18.66 9.61
N ASP A 57 -8.62 19.29 8.46
CA ASP A 57 -7.91 20.57 8.37
C ASP A 57 -8.59 21.46 7.32
N ALA A 58 -9.22 22.54 7.79
CA ALA A 58 -9.95 23.48 6.94
C ALA A 58 -9.07 24.13 5.85
N ARG A 59 -7.74 24.21 6.06
CA ARG A 59 -6.81 24.74 5.03
C ARG A 59 -6.60 23.72 3.92
N ALA A 60 -6.52 22.44 4.25
CA ALA A 60 -6.46 21.37 3.27
C ALA A 60 -7.80 21.25 2.51
N ASP A 61 -8.93 21.30 3.22
CA ASP A 61 -10.28 21.32 2.62
C ASP A 61 -10.43 22.47 1.62
N ALA A 62 -9.95 23.67 1.97
CA ALA A 62 -9.97 24.82 1.07
C ALA A 62 -9.16 24.59 -0.22
N ARG A 63 -8.03 23.86 -0.16
CA ARG A 63 -7.25 23.51 -1.36
C ARG A 63 -7.97 22.47 -2.23
N VAL A 64 -8.67 21.51 -1.62
CA VAL A 64 -9.52 20.56 -2.36
C VAL A 64 -10.62 21.32 -3.09
N ARG A 65 -11.37 22.19 -2.40
CA ARG A 65 -12.44 23.00 -3.00
C ARG A 65 -11.93 23.88 -4.14
N GLU A 66 -10.83 24.60 -3.94
CA GLU A 66 -10.23 25.45 -4.98
C GLU A 66 -9.90 24.62 -6.23
N TRP A 67 -9.29 23.45 -6.04
CA TRP A 67 -8.95 22.57 -7.15
C TRP A 67 -10.19 22.03 -7.87
N LEU A 68 -11.25 21.64 -7.16
CA LEU A 68 -12.51 21.18 -7.74
C LEU A 68 -13.19 22.29 -8.56
N LEU A 69 -13.26 23.51 -8.03
CA LEU A 69 -13.86 24.65 -8.72
C LEU A 69 -13.09 25.05 -9.98
N HIS A 70 -11.76 24.93 -9.95
CA HIS A 70 -10.92 25.22 -11.11
C HIS A 70 -10.99 24.12 -12.18
N THR A 71 -10.95 22.85 -11.76
CA THR A 71 -10.85 21.69 -12.67
C THR A 71 -12.19 21.31 -13.28
N GLN A 72 -13.28 21.55 -12.54
CA GLN A 72 -14.65 21.17 -12.87
C GLN A 72 -14.72 19.71 -13.39
N PRO A 73 -14.33 18.73 -12.56
CA PRO A 73 -14.38 17.32 -12.95
C PRO A 73 -15.83 16.81 -12.96
N ASP A 74 -16.09 15.75 -13.72
CA ASP A 74 -17.38 15.05 -13.74
C ASP A 74 -17.52 14.06 -12.57
N LEU A 75 -16.39 13.55 -12.06
CA LEU A 75 -16.30 12.55 -11.00
C LEU A 75 -14.93 12.67 -10.30
N VAL A 76 -14.87 12.35 -9.01
CA VAL A 76 -13.60 12.32 -8.26
C VAL A 76 -13.27 10.90 -7.81
N HIS A 77 -12.08 10.40 -8.15
CA HIS A 77 -11.57 9.12 -7.63
C HIS A 77 -10.47 9.36 -6.61
N VAL A 78 -10.77 9.07 -5.35
CA VAL A 78 -9.88 9.24 -4.19
C VAL A 78 -9.07 7.96 -3.98
N HIS A 79 -7.76 8.08 -3.96
CA HIS A 79 -6.84 6.96 -3.70
C HIS A 79 -6.29 6.95 -2.27
N HIS A 80 -6.28 8.10 -1.60
CA HIS A 80 -5.80 8.21 -0.25
C HIS A 80 -6.30 9.52 0.36
N LEU A 81 -6.48 9.54 1.69
CA LEU A 81 -6.96 10.73 2.41
C LEU A 81 -5.86 11.37 3.28
N SER A 82 -4.71 10.74 3.52
CA SER A 82 -3.66 11.37 4.35
C SER A 82 -3.19 12.71 3.78
N GLY A 83 -3.14 13.70 4.66
CA GLY A 83 -2.83 15.09 4.37
C GLY A 83 -4.01 15.93 3.88
N PHE A 84 -5.11 15.30 3.42
CA PHE A 84 -6.36 15.99 3.08
C PHE A 84 -7.48 15.75 4.10
N GLY A 85 -7.47 14.60 4.77
CA GLY A 85 -8.49 14.23 5.74
C GLY A 85 -9.80 13.74 5.13
N SER A 86 -10.70 13.20 5.95
CA SER A 86 -12.06 12.84 5.51
C SER A 86 -12.92 14.06 5.16
N GLY A 87 -12.50 15.26 5.57
CA GLY A 87 -13.07 16.55 5.13
C GLY A 87 -13.09 16.71 3.61
N ALA A 88 -12.09 16.17 2.90
CA ALA A 88 -12.05 16.19 1.44
C ALA A 88 -13.28 15.54 0.78
N LEU A 89 -13.81 14.46 1.36
CA LEU A 89 -15.03 13.81 0.84
C LEU A 89 -16.25 14.71 1.00
N ALA A 90 -16.34 15.46 2.11
CA ALA A 90 -17.39 16.44 2.31
C ALA A 90 -17.28 17.62 1.34
N GLU A 91 -16.07 18.05 0.97
CA GLU A 91 -15.86 19.11 -0.01
C GLU A 91 -16.27 18.69 -1.43
N ILE A 92 -16.04 17.43 -1.80
CA ILE A 92 -16.50 16.86 -3.08
C ILE A 92 -18.03 16.88 -3.12
N GLU A 93 -18.69 16.37 -2.08
CA GLU A 93 -20.15 16.37 -1.94
C GLU A 93 -20.75 17.78 -1.99
N ARG A 94 -20.13 18.75 -1.29
CA ARG A 94 -20.55 20.17 -1.31
C ARG A 94 -20.44 20.82 -2.68
N CYS A 95 -19.60 20.29 -3.57
CA CYS A 95 -19.52 20.72 -4.97
C CYS A 95 -20.54 20.01 -5.88
N GLY A 96 -21.40 19.15 -5.32
CA GLY A 96 -22.39 18.37 -6.07
C GLY A 96 -21.77 17.23 -6.88
N LEU A 97 -20.58 16.77 -6.50
CA LEU A 97 -19.83 15.74 -7.21
C LEU A 97 -19.94 14.40 -6.47
N GLU A 98 -19.98 13.32 -7.25
CA GLU A 98 -19.82 11.97 -6.71
C GLU A 98 -18.34 11.63 -6.50
N SER A 99 -18.10 10.73 -5.56
CA SER A 99 -16.76 10.19 -5.31
C SER A 99 -16.71 8.67 -5.34
N ILE A 100 -15.59 8.16 -5.84
CA ILE A 100 -15.16 6.78 -5.66
C ILE A 100 -13.96 6.81 -4.73
N VAL A 101 -13.85 5.86 -3.80
CA VAL A 101 -12.71 5.78 -2.89
C VAL A 101 -12.08 4.39 -3.00
N SER A 102 -10.84 4.32 -3.47
CA SER A 102 -10.03 3.12 -3.35
C SER A 102 -9.27 3.11 -2.02
N LEU A 103 -9.44 2.06 -1.23
CA LEU A 103 -8.78 1.85 0.05
C LEU A 103 -7.52 0.99 -0.16
N HIS A 104 -6.37 1.65 -0.25
CA HIS A 104 -5.06 1.03 -0.47
C HIS A 104 -4.31 0.69 0.84
N ASP A 105 -4.81 1.16 1.97
CA ASP A 105 -4.33 0.88 3.31
C ASP A 105 -5.45 1.04 4.35
N TYR A 106 -5.10 0.98 5.63
CA TYR A 106 -6.04 1.11 6.74
C TYR A 106 -5.97 2.48 7.43
N TRP A 107 -5.45 3.52 6.75
CA TRP A 107 -5.33 4.86 7.32
C TRP A 107 -6.67 5.41 7.82
N THR A 108 -7.76 5.08 7.12
CA THR A 108 -9.12 5.46 7.48
C THR A 108 -9.57 4.92 8.84
N LEU A 109 -8.98 3.82 9.31
CA LEU A 109 -9.23 3.26 10.64
C LEU A 109 -8.15 3.67 11.64
N CYS A 110 -6.89 3.60 11.22
CA CYS A 110 -5.72 3.78 12.06
C CYS A 110 -4.84 4.91 11.52
N PRO A 111 -4.55 5.99 12.27
CA PRO A 111 -3.74 7.11 11.76
C PRO A 111 -2.30 6.70 11.41
N ARG A 112 -1.83 5.54 11.90
CA ARG A 112 -0.55 4.93 11.51
C ARG A 112 -0.58 4.22 10.15
N GLY A 113 -1.73 4.08 9.51
CA GLY A 113 -1.90 3.54 8.16
C GLY A 113 -2.02 2.03 8.06
N GLN A 114 -1.36 1.26 8.95
CA GLN A 114 -1.16 -0.17 8.73
C GLN A 114 -1.92 -1.09 9.71
N MET A 115 -2.72 -0.54 10.63
CA MET A 115 -3.33 -1.35 11.71
C MET A 115 -2.30 -2.27 12.38
N PHE A 116 -1.16 -1.67 12.74
CA PHE A 116 0.00 -2.35 13.29
C PHE A 116 0.49 -1.54 14.49
N SER A 117 0.53 -2.16 15.67
CA SER A 117 0.72 -1.50 16.96
C SER A 117 2.15 -0.98 17.15
N ALA A 118 2.38 -0.20 18.22
CA ALA A 118 3.72 0.28 18.59
C ALA A 118 4.62 -0.88 19.03
N ASP A 119 4.01 -1.92 19.59
CA ASP A 119 4.68 -3.16 20.02
C ASP A 119 4.90 -4.14 18.86
N ALA A 120 4.69 -3.68 17.62
CA ALA A 120 4.88 -4.41 16.39
C ALA A 120 3.94 -5.62 16.19
N GLU A 121 2.67 -5.51 16.57
CA GLU A 121 1.67 -6.56 16.35
C GLU A 121 0.52 -6.09 15.45
N ALA A 122 -0.01 -6.99 14.61
CA ALA A 122 -1.17 -6.69 13.79
C ALA A 122 -2.44 -6.53 14.64
N CYS A 123 -3.20 -5.47 14.38
CA CYS A 123 -4.46 -5.22 15.07
C CYS A 123 -5.61 -5.91 14.34
N ALA A 124 -6.41 -6.70 15.05
CA ALA A 124 -7.62 -7.32 14.48
C ALA A 124 -8.79 -6.33 14.36
N ARG A 125 -8.87 -5.36 15.28
CA ARG A 125 -9.92 -4.34 15.31
C ARG A 125 -9.45 -3.05 15.95
N VAL A 126 -10.21 -1.98 15.75
CA VAL A 126 -9.93 -0.73 16.46
C VAL A 126 -10.51 -0.79 17.88
N GLU A 127 -9.62 -0.63 18.85
CA GLU A 127 -9.90 -0.65 20.30
C GLU A 127 -9.53 0.72 20.86
N PRO A 128 -10.49 1.60 21.20
CA PRO A 128 -10.20 3.01 21.50
C PRO A 128 -9.14 3.26 22.56
N ALA A 129 -9.15 2.48 23.66
CA ALA A 129 -8.16 2.59 24.72
C ALA A 129 -6.75 2.18 24.25
N ILE A 130 -6.64 1.04 23.57
CA ILE A 130 -5.37 0.53 23.04
C ILE A 130 -4.82 1.47 21.95
N CYS A 131 -5.70 1.96 21.07
CA CYS A 131 -5.31 2.89 20.01
C CYS A 131 -4.87 4.24 20.57
N SER A 132 -5.54 4.76 21.61
CA SER A 132 -5.16 5.97 22.32
C SER A 132 -3.74 5.87 22.87
N GLU A 133 -3.43 4.78 23.57
CA GLU A 133 -2.08 4.51 24.10
C GLU A 133 -1.04 4.32 22.99
N CYS A 134 -1.37 3.50 21.98
CA CYS A 134 -0.51 3.25 20.83
C CYS A 134 -0.14 4.55 20.08
N ILE A 135 -1.10 5.46 19.89
CA ILE A 135 -0.86 6.77 19.26
C ILE A 135 0.04 7.62 20.16
N GLY A 136 -0.21 7.67 21.47
CA GLY A 136 0.63 8.40 22.42
C GLY A 136 2.07 7.88 22.48
N LEU A 137 2.28 6.57 22.36
CA LEU A 137 3.62 5.96 22.24
C LEU A 137 4.30 6.33 20.92
N THR A 138 3.52 6.42 19.84
CA THR A 138 4.04 6.72 18.49
C THR A 138 4.37 8.20 18.34
N TRP A 139 3.49 9.08 18.83
CA TRP A 139 3.58 10.53 18.74
C TRP A 139 3.16 11.16 20.07
N PRO A 140 4.09 11.29 21.05
CA PRO A 140 3.79 11.79 22.40
C PRO A 140 3.17 13.19 22.45
N ASP A 141 3.42 13.98 21.40
CA ASP A 141 2.95 15.34 21.21
C ASP A 141 1.52 15.44 20.63
N VAL A 142 0.90 14.31 20.32
CA VAL A 142 -0.46 14.22 19.76
C VAL A 142 -1.44 13.90 20.86
N GLU A 143 -2.44 14.77 21.04
CA GLU A 143 -3.59 14.47 21.88
C GLU A 143 -4.41 13.32 21.26
N SER A 144 -4.50 12.19 21.97
CA SER A 144 -5.17 10.98 21.51
C SER A 144 -5.92 10.28 22.64
N THR A 145 -7.10 10.76 23.02
CA THR A 145 -7.97 10.07 23.98
C THR A 145 -8.81 8.97 23.30
N PRO A 146 -9.36 7.99 24.05
CA PRO A 146 -10.28 7.01 23.50
C PRO A 146 -11.50 7.65 22.78
N GLU A 147 -11.99 8.77 23.30
CA GLU A 147 -13.10 9.52 22.69
C GLU A 147 -12.71 10.10 21.33
N LEU A 148 -11.51 10.68 21.20
CA LEU A 148 -11.01 11.17 19.92
C LEU A 148 -10.83 10.05 18.90
N VAL A 149 -10.39 8.86 19.34
CA VAL A 149 -10.29 7.67 18.48
C VAL A 149 -11.67 7.30 17.92
N LEU A 150 -12.68 7.19 18.80
CA LEU A 150 -14.05 6.89 18.39
C LEU A 150 -14.62 7.94 17.44
N GLN A 151 -14.42 9.22 17.74
CA GLN A 151 -14.90 10.33 16.92
C GLN A 151 -14.31 10.29 15.52
N ARG A 152 -12.99 10.07 15.39
CA ARG A 152 -12.32 9.96 14.08
C ARG A 152 -12.86 8.79 13.25
N ILE A 153 -13.02 7.62 13.85
CA ILE A 153 -13.49 6.43 13.13
C ILE A 153 -14.94 6.63 12.66
N ASP A 154 -15.82 7.13 13.54
CA ASP A 154 -17.21 7.36 13.18
C ASP A 154 -17.36 8.47 12.13
N ARG A 155 -16.53 9.52 12.21
CA ARG A 155 -16.44 10.57 11.18
C ARG A 155 -16.00 9.99 9.84
N THR A 156 -14.91 9.23 9.83
CA THR A 156 -14.36 8.63 8.60
C THR A 156 -15.34 7.62 8.00
N ARG A 157 -15.95 6.75 8.83
CA ARG A 157 -16.98 5.80 8.40
C ARG A 157 -18.17 6.50 7.75
N ARG A 158 -18.67 7.58 8.36
CA ARG A 158 -19.75 8.40 7.78
C ARG A 158 -19.33 9.04 6.47
N ALA A 159 -18.10 9.55 6.36
CA ALA A 159 -17.58 10.16 5.14
C ALA A 159 -17.48 9.15 4.00
N LEU A 160 -16.91 7.97 4.26
CA LEU A 160 -16.85 6.87 3.30
C LEU A 160 -18.25 6.38 2.90
N GLY A 161 -19.20 6.32 3.84
CA GLY A 161 -20.57 5.92 3.56
C GLY A 161 -21.35 6.87 2.64
N ARG A 162 -20.81 8.05 2.33
CA ARG A 162 -21.37 8.99 1.34
C ARG A 162 -20.71 8.89 -0.04
N ALA A 163 -19.62 8.13 -0.18
CA ALA A 163 -19.03 7.87 -1.48
C ALA A 163 -19.98 7.01 -2.33
N GLY A 164 -20.07 7.31 -3.63
CA GLY A 164 -20.89 6.54 -4.57
C GLY A 164 -20.38 5.11 -4.77
N LEU A 165 -19.09 4.86 -4.50
CA LEU A 165 -18.48 3.53 -4.51
C LEU A 165 -17.22 3.46 -3.63
N LEU A 166 -17.06 2.36 -2.89
CA LEU A 166 -15.82 2.01 -2.18
C LEU A 166 -15.17 0.80 -2.85
N ILE A 167 -13.89 0.93 -3.17
CA ILE A 167 -13.08 -0.08 -3.83
C ILE A 167 -12.02 -0.60 -2.87
N VAL A 168 -11.83 -1.91 -2.86
CA VAL A 168 -10.70 -2.59 -2.21
C VAL A 168 -9.93 -3.38 -3.27
N PRO A 169 -8.59 -3.50 -3.18
CA PRO A 169 -7.83 -4.27 -4.16
C PRO A 169 -7.85 -5.78 -3.89
N SER A 170 -8.37 -6.20 -2.73
CA SER A 170 -8.46 -7.57 -2.25
C SER A 170 -9.76 -7.73 -1.47
N LEU A 171 -10.44 -8.86 -1.67
CA LEU A 171 -11.60 -9.23 -0.86
C LEU A 171 -11.20 -9.46 0.60
N ALA A 172 -10.06 -10.12 0.83
CA ALA A 172 -9.54 -10.34 2.18
C ALA A 172 -9.23 -9.01 2.91
N ALA A 173 -8.68 -8.01 2.22
CA ALA A 173 -8.51 -6.67 2.79
C ALA A 173 -9.87 -5.98 3.09
N GLY A 174 -10.88 -6.23 2.27
CA GLY A 174 -12.27 -5.81 2.54
C GLY A 174 -12.83 -6.41 3.83
N GLU A 175 -12.57 -7.70 4.09
CA GLU A 175 -12.98 -8.37 5.33
C GLU A 175 -12.26 -7.82 6.55
N VAL A 176 -10.96 -7.49 6.43
CA VAL A 176 -10.22 -6.79 7.50
C VAL A 176 -10.87 -5.45 7.81
N LEU A 177 -11.17 -4.63 6.79
CA LEU A 177 -11.86 -3.34 6.98
C LEU A 177 -13.23 -3.50 7.67
N ARG A 178 -14.04 -4.49 7.25
CA ARG A 178 -15.35 -4.78 7.86
C ARG A 178 -15.19 -5.16 9.33
N GLY A 179 -14.31 -6.11 9.63
CA GLY A 179 -14.06 -6.59 11.00
C GLY A 179 -13.45 -5.53 11.92
N ALA A 180 -12.70 -4.59 11.35
CA ALA A 180 -11.93 -3.63 12.12
C ALA A 180 -12.70 -2.38 12.58
N GLY A 181 -13.88 -2.11 12.04
CA GLY A 181 -14.68 -0.95 12.43
C GLY A 181 -15.59 -0.39 11.34
N PHE A 182 -15.54 -0.93 10.12
CA PHE A 182 -16.40 -0.51 9.00
C PHE A 182 -17.51 -1.52 8.67
N GLY A 183 -18.02 -2.23 9.69
CA GLY A 183 -19.24 -3.02 9.56
C GLY A 183 -20.39 -2.15 9.04
N GLY A 184 -20.94 -2.53 7.88
CA GLY A 184 -22.01 -1.81 7.19
C GLY A 184 -21.58 -0.94 6.01
N LEU A 185 -20.28 -0.84 5.70
CA LEU A 185 -19.82 -0.33 4.41
C LEU A 185 -19.75 -1.46 3.39
N GLU A 186 -20.15 -1.18 2.15
CA GLU A 186 -20.07 -2.13 1.04
C GLU A 186 -18.84 -1.85 0.18
N PHE A 187 -18.04 -2.89 -0.05
CA PHE A 187 -16.80 -2.82 -0.81
C PHE A 187 -16.92 -3.61 -2.11
N THR A 188 -16.45 -3.03 -3.20
CA THR A 188 -16.28 -3.73 -4.49
C THR A 188 -14.80 -4.04 -4.68
N CYS A 189 -14.47 -5.28 -5.01
CA CYS A 189 -13.08 -5.67 -5.27
C CYS A 189 -12.68 -5.29 -6.70
N VAL A 190 -11.63 -4.48 -6.83
CA VAL A 190 -10.95 -4.20 -8.11
C VAL A 190 -9.44 -4.39 -7.87
N PRO A 191 -8.88 -5.56 -8.23
CA PRO A 191 -7.47 -5.84 -8.07
C PRO A 191 -6.59 -4.81 -8.78
N ASN A 192 -5.45 -4.45 -8.18
CA ASN A 192 -4.50 -3.59 -8.86
C ASN A 192 -3.92 -4.33 -10.08
N GLY A 193 -3.89 -3.63 -11.21
CA GLY A 193 -3.39 -4.17 -12.47
C GLY A 193 -1.86 -4.19 -12.54
N ILE A 194 -1.32 -5.24 -13.16
CA ILE A 194 0.13 -5.45 -13.36
C ILE A 194 0.40 -5.67 -14.85
N ASP A 195 1.46 -5.03 -15.39
CA ASP A 195 1.97 -5.33 -16.73
C ASP A 195 2.81 -6.62 -16.70
N GLY A 196 2.15 -7.77 -16.52
CA GLY A 196 2.83 -9.04 -16.36
C GLY A 196 3.60 -9.47 -17.60
N VAL A 197 3.03 -9.26 -18.79
CA VAL A 197 3.65 -9.68 -20.06
C VAL A 197 4.90 -8.85 -20.38
N GLY A 198 4.81 -7.52 -20.27
CA GLY A 198 5.95 -6.62 -20.48
C GLY A 198 7.06 -6.87 -19.46
N LEU A 199 6.69 -7.06 -18.19
CA LEU A 199 7.62 -7.34 -17.11
C LEU A 199 8.33 -8.68 -17.31
N ALA A 200 7.60 -9.77 -17.59
CA ALA A 200 8.16 -11.10 -17.83
C ALA A 200 9.17 -11.09 -18.98
N LYS A 201 8.83 -10.44 -20.10
CA LYS A 201 9.75 -10.28 -21.25
C LYS A 201 11.03 -9.55 -20.86
N SER A 202 10.91 -8.45 -20.10
CA SER A 202 12.07 -7.68 -19.62
C SER A 202 12.94 -8.48 -18.66
N VAL A 203 12.33 -9.26 -17.76
CA VAL A 203 13.04 -10.13 -16.80
C VAL A 203 13.77 -11.24 -17.54
N SER A 204 13.13 -11.92 -18.49
CA SER A 204 13.77 -12.97 -19.30
C SER A 204 15.01 -12.45 -20.05
N HIS A 205 14.95 -11.21 -20.57
CA HIS A 205 16.10 -10.58 -21.21
C HIS A 205 17.26 -10.37 -20.23
N HIS A 206 17.00 -9.86 -19.02
CA HIS A 206 18.02 -9.63 -18.01
C HIS A 206 18.57 -10.92 -17.36
N ARG A 207 17.78 -12.00 -17.36
CA ARG A 207 18.21 -13.32 -16.87
C ARG A 207 19.09 -14.09 -17.87
N ALA A 208 19.16 -13.67 -19.13
CA ALA A 208 19.92 -14.39 -20.15
C ALA A 208 21.39 -14.59 -19.74
N GLY A 209 21.82 -15.85 -19.66
CA GLY A 209 23.19 -16.21 -19.25
C GLY A 209 23.45 -16.22 -17.74
N ARG A 210 22.44 -15.95 -16.89
CA ARG A 210 22.55 -16.11 -15.43
C ARG A 210 22.35 -17.57 -15.05
N THR A 211 23.23 -18.09 -14.19
CA THR A 211 23.03 -19.38 -13.52
C THR A 211 22.07 -19.21 -12.34
N ALA A 212 21.06 -20.09 -12.24
CA ALA A 212 20.15 -20.12 -11.10
C ALA A 212 20.91 -20.44 -9.80
N GLY A 213 20.45 -19.88 -8.69
CA GLY A 213 20.95 -20.16 -7.34
C GLY A 213 19.80 -20.12 -6.32
N LYS A 214 20.12 -19.96 -5.04
CA LYS A 214 19.15 -19.81 -3.96
C LYS A 214 19.09 -18.37 -3.47
N ARG A 215 18.78 -17.43 -4.38
CA ARG A 215 18.65 -16.01 -4.05
C ARG A 215 17.20 -15.68 -3.74
N LEU A 216 16.89 -15.47 -2.46
CA LEU A 216 15.59 -15.05 -1.99
C LEU A 216 15.52 -13.53 -1.91
N GLY A 217 14.65 -12.91 -2.70
CA GLY A 217 14.48 -11.47 -2.72
C GLY A 217 13.39 -10.98 -1.76
N VAL A 218 13.61 -9.86 -1.10
CA VAL A 218 12.55 -9.05 -0.47
C VAL A 218 12.52 -7.69 -1.14
N ILE A 219 11.34 -7.26 -1.62
CA ILE A 219 11.16 -6.00 -2.33
C ILE A 219 10.12 -5.15 -1.60
N GLY A 220 10.53 -3.98 -1.12
CA GLY A 220 9.68 -3.02 -0.41
C GLY A 220 10.40 -2.30 0.72
N ALA A 221 9.73 -1.33 1.35
CA ALA A 221 10.28 -0.62 2.50
C ALA A 221 10.64 -1.59 3.64
N VAL A 222 11.80 -1.39 4.28
CA VAL A 222 12.21 -2.18 5.43
C VAL A 222 11.53 -1.61 6.67
N GLN A 223 10.38 -2.19 7.01
CA GLN A 223 9.55 -1.76 8.13
C GLN A 223 9.17 -2.95 9.01
N PRO A 224 8.95 -2.75 10.32
CA PRO A 224 8.43 -3.78 11.22
C PRO A 224 7.21 -4.53 10.67
N SER A 225 6.27 -3.82 10.06
CA SER A 225 5.06 -4.39 9.45
C SER A 225 5.34 -5.31 8.25
N LYS A 226 6.51 -5.19 7.61
CA LYS A 226 6.93 -6.00 6.46
C LYS A 226 7.74 -7.24 6.82
N GLY A 227 8.17 -7.39 8.09
CA GLY A 227 8.74 -8.63 8.62
C GLY A 227 10.13 -9.04 8.09
N VAL A 228 10.86 -8.12 7.48
CA VAL A 228 12.16 -8.40 6.84
C VAL A 228 13.23 -8.83 7.85
N LEU A 229 13.27 -8.19 9.02
CA LEU A 229 14.20 -8.53 10.10
C LEU A 229 13.93 -9.92 10.67
N GLU A 230 12.66 -10.27 10.82
CA GLU A 230 12.23 -11.59 11.30
C GLU A 230 12.64 -12.68 10.32
N LEU A 231 12.44 -12.47 9.02
CA LEU A 231 12.94 -13.37 7.98
C LEU A 231 14.47 -13.48 8.00
N ALA A 232 15.17 -12.36 8.17
CA ALA A 232 16.62 -12.34 8.24
C ALA A 232 17.16 -13.10 9.46
N ARG A 233 16.47 -13.05 10.61
CA ARG A 233 16.78 -13.85 11.79
C ARG A 233 16.54 -15.33 11.54
N ALA A 234 15.43 -15.69 10.92
CA ALA A 234 15.14 -17.08 10.55
C ALA A 234 16.21 -17.67 9.62
N LEU A 235 16.71 -16.89 8.64
CA LEU A 235 17.79 -17.34 7.75
C LEU A 235 19.05 -17.79 8.50
N LEU A 236 19.37 -17.16 9.65
CA LEU A 236 20.57 -17.51 10.43
C LEU A 236 20.54 -18.94 10.95
N ASP A 237 19.34 -19.49 11.18
CA ASP A 237 19.13 -20.85 11.70
C ASP A 237 18.90 -21.88 10.58
N VAL A 238 18.94 -21.46 9.30
CA VAL A 238 18.86 -22.37 8.15
C VAL A 238 20.25 -22.90 7.82
N ASP A 239 20.39 -24.22 7.87
CA ASP A 239 21.58 -24.99 7.47
C ASP A 239 21.69 -25.10 5.93
N ASP A 240 21.82 -23.94 5.28
CA ASP A 240 22.02 -23.82 3.83
C ASP A 240 22.88 -22.56 3.54
N GLU A 241 24.18 -22.78 3.33
CA GLU A 241 25.14 -21.71 3.05
C GLU A 241 24.96 -21.08 1.66
N GLU A 242 24.24 -21.75 0.74
CA GLU A 242 23.96 -21.23 -0.59
C GLU A 242 22.76 -20.28 -0.61
N LEU A 243 21.88 -20.36 0.40
CA LEU A 243 20.72 -19.51 0.55
C LEU A 243 21.11 -18.09 0.94
N VAL A 244 20.81 -17.13 0.06
CA VAL A 244 21.11 -15.71 0.24
C VAL A 244 19.81 -14.91 0.24
N LEU A 245 19.67 -13.99 1.20
CA LEU A 245 18.60 -13.01 1.26
C LEU A 245 19.07 -11.67 0.67
N ASP A 246 18.49 -11.29 -0.46
CA ASP A 246 18.71 -10.01 -1.14
C ASP A 246 17.54 -9.04 -0.81
N VAL A 247 17.81 -7.98 -0.05
CA VAL A 247 16.80 -6.98 0.37
C VAL A 247 16.92 -5.72 -0.47
N HIS A 248 15.86 -5.39 -1.20
CA HIS A 248 15.74 -4.20 -2.04
C HIS A 248 14.65 -3.28 -1.48
N GLY A 249 15.07 -2.19 -0.83
CA GLY A 249 14.15 -1.34 -0.07
C GLY A 249 14.85 -0.16 0.59
N SER A 250 14.07 0.86 0.94
CA SER A 250 14.58 1.93 1.80
C SER A 250 14.63 1.47 3.26
N LEU A 251 15.63 1.98 3.98
CA LEU A 251 15.86 1.77 5.42
C LEU A 251 15.45 3.04 6.19
N ASP A 252 14.35 3.68 5.76
CA ASP A 252 13.86 4.90 6.38
C ASP A 252 13.33 4.63 7.80
N ASP A 253 13.18 5.69 8.60
CA ASP A 253 12.56 5.55 9.91
C ASP A 253 11.10 5.05 9.79
N TYR A 254 10.68 4.26 10.77
CA TYR A 254 9.30 3.83 10.91
C TYR A 254 8.68 4.55 12.11
N HIS A 255 7.84 5.53 11.81
CA HIS A 255 7.23 6.43 12.80
C HIS A 255 8.27 7.12 13.72
N GLY A 256 9.39 7.57 13.16
CA GLY A 256 10.46 8.25 13.90
C GLY A 256 11.49 7.33 14.54
N SER A 257 11.37 6.01 14.41
CA SER A 257 12.33 5.04 14.95
C SER A 257 13.14 4.36 13.85
N THR A 258 14.47 4.35 14.00
CA THR A 258 15.40 3.61 13.12
C THR A 258 15.76 2.22 13.65
N ALA A 259 15.34 1.87 14.87
CA ALA A 259 15.82 0.68 15.58
C ALA A 259 15.67 -0.63 14.77
N TYR A 260 14.59 -0.75 13.99
CA TYR A 260 14.37 -1.91 13.14
C TYR A 260 15.36 -1.99 11.97
N ALA A 261 15.62 -0.87 11.31
CA ALA A 261 16.59 -0.76 10.23
C ALA A 261 18.01 -0.97 10.75
N ASP A 262 18.35 -0.39 11.90
CA ASP A 262 19.65 -0.54 12.56
C ASP A 262 19.93 -2.00 12.94
N ALA A 263 18.92 -2.72 13.45
CA ALA A 263 19.04 -4.14 13.73
C ALA A 263 19.27 -4.99 12.47
N LEU A 264 18.63 -4.66 11.34
CA LEU A 264 18.86 -5.37 10.08
C LEU A 264 20.25 -5.08 9.52
N LEU A 265 20.72 -3.84 9.62
CA LEU A 265 22.08 -3.44 9.24
C LEU A 265 23.14 -4.20 10.04
N ASP A 266 22.96 -4.32 11.36
CA ASP A 266 23.85 -5.08 12.23
C ASP A 266 23.91 -6.57 11.86
N LEU A 267 22.76 -7.19 11.56
CA LEU A 267 22.72 -8.58 11.07
C LEU A 267 23.45 -8.75 9.73
N ALA A 268 23.20 -7.85 8.77
CA ALA A 268 23.84 -7.89 7.46
C ALA A 268 25.37 -7.69 7.54
N ALA A 269 25.84 -6.85 8.48
CA ALA A 269 27.27 -6.66 8.72
C ALA A 269 27.96 -7.92 9.28
N LYS A 270 27.22 -8.75 10.02
CA LYS A 270 27.72 -9.98 10.66
C LYS A 270 27.58 -11.23 9.80
N ASN A 271 26.69 -11.23 8.80
CA ASN A 271 26.41 -12.39 7.98
C ASN A 271 26.29 -12.04 6.49
N GLY A 272 27.23 -12.54 5.68
CA GLY A 272 27.30 -12.29 4.23
C GLY A 272 26.16 -12.90 3.39
N ARG A 273 25.30 -13.73 3.99
CA ARG A 273 24.07 -14.24 3.36
C ARG A 273 22.95 -13.20 3.35
N ILE A 274 23.04 -12.12 4.13
CA ILE A 274 22.05 -11.04 4.15
C ILE A 274 22.65 -9.82 3.42
N ARG A 275 22.06 -9.44 2.28
CA ARG A 275 22.57 -8.38 1.41
C ARG A 275 21.55 -7.26 1.26
N LEU A 276 21.96 -6.04 1.59
CA LEU A 276 21.11 -4.85 1.53
C LEU A 276 21.51 -4.01 0.31
N HIS A 277 20.57 -3.84 -0.64
CA HIS A 277 20.81 -3.13 -1.90
C HIS A 277 20.29 -1.68 -1.90
N GLY A 278 19.52 -1.31 -0.89
CA GLY A 278 18.86 0.00 -0.80
C GLY A 278 17.68 0.14 -1.77
N PRO A 279 17.10 1.35 -1.87
CA PRO A 279 15.97 1.62 -2.76
C PRO A 279 16.40 1.63 -4.23
N PHE A 280 15.48 1.29 -5.12
CA PHE A 280 15.68 1.30 -6.57
C PHE A 280 14.55 2.06 -7.25
N ARG A 281 14.77 2.49 -8.50
CA ARG A 281 13.74 3.16 -9.31
C ARG A 281 12.83 2.10 -9.92
N THR A 282 11.55 2.41 -10.13
CA THR A 282 10.60 1.50 -10.79
C THR A 282 11.10 0.97 -12.15
N ALA A 283 11.87 1.77 -12.90
CA ALA A 283 12.46 1.35 -14.17
C ALA A 283 13.50 0.21 -14.05
N ASP A 284 14.05 0.00 -12.86
CA ASP A 284 15.06 -1.03 -12.57
C ASP A 284 14.43 -2.32 -11.99
N LEU A 285 13.10 -2.37 -11.79
CA LEU A 285 12.38 -3.51 -11.21
C LEU A 285 12.68 -4.83 -11.93
N SER A 286 12.67 -4.83 -13.27
CA SER A 286 12.93 -6.03 -14.06
C SER A 286 14.35 -6.57 -13.86
N ARG A 287 15.33 -5.72 -13.55
CA ARG A 287 16.69 -6.16 -13.21
C ARG A 287 16.76 -6.76 -11.82
N VAL A 288 16.03 -6.17 -10.86
CA VAL A 288 15.92 -6.69 -9.48
C VAL A 288 15.29 -8.08 -9.51
N LEU A 289 14.13 -8.24 -10.12
CA LEU A 289 13.45 -9.53 -10.27
C LEU A 289 14.30 -10.56 -11.05
N ALA A 290 15.09 -10.12 -12.03
CA ALA A 290 16.01 -11.00 -12.75
C ALA A 290 17.18 -11.51 -11.90
N SER A 291 17.58 -10.76 -10.86
CA SER A 291 18.70 -11.10 -9.97
C SER A 291 18.38 -12.10 -8.86
N ILE A 292 17.09 -12.33 -8.58
CA ILE A 292 16.61 -13.25 -7.54
C ILE A 292 16.04 -14.53 -8.17
N ASP A 293 15.93 -15.58 -7.38
CA ASP A 293 15.42 -16.91 -7.76
C ASP A 293 14.06 -17.23 -7.13
N ALA A 294 13.75 -16.60 -5.99
CA ALA A 294 12.43 -16.60 -5.35
C ALA A 294 12.17 -15.24 -4.69
N LEU A 295 10.93 -14.92 -4.33
CA LEU A 295 10.59 -13.73 -3.55
C LEU A 295 9.97 -14.11 -2.20
N ALA A 296 10.40 -13.46 -1.12
CA ALA A 296 9.72 -13.52 0.17
C ALA A 296 8.85 -12.28 0.40
N ALA A 297 7.65 -12.51 0.95
CA ALA A 297 6.73 -11.50 1.46
C ALA A 297 6.38 -11.81 2.93
N PRO A 298 7.30 -11.56 3.88
CA PRO A 298 7.14 -11.93 5.28
C PRO A 298 6.27 -10.95 6.09
N SER A 299 5.27 -10.34 5.45
CA SER A 299 4.42 -9.31 6.04
C SER A 299 3.85 -9.73 7.41
N ARG A 300 4.00 -8.85 8.41
CA ARG A 300 3.42 -9.02 9.76
C ARG A 300 2.08 -8.30 9.91
N TRP A 301 1.83 -7.26 9.12
CA TRP A 301 0.52 -6.62 9.01
C TRP A 301 -0.41 -7.38 8.06
N GLU A 302 -1.71 -7.05 8.11
CA GLU A 302 -2.71 -7.57 7.16
C GLU A 302 -2.51 -6.93 5.78
N GLU A 303 -1.66 -7.54 4.95
CA GLU A 303 -1.28 -7.00 3.65
C GLU A 303 -2.49 -6.74 2.74
N VAL A 304 -2.58 -5.54 2.17
CA VAL A 304 -3.79 -5.12 1.44
C VAL A 304 -3.85 -5.74 0.04
N PHE A 305 -2.71 -5.92 -0.63
CA PHE A 305 -2.68 -6.51 -1.98
C PHE A 305 -1.40 -7.29 -2.31
N GLY A 306 -0.25 -6.88 -1.78
CA GLY A 306 1.03 -7.56 -2.02
C GLY A 306 1.55 -7.42 -3.46
N LEU A 307 1.74 -6.18 -3.92
CA LEU A 307 2.13 -5.91 -5.32
C LEU A 307 3.45 -6.60 -5.71
N SER A 308 4.49 -6.56 -4.86
CA SER A 308 5.79 -7.17 -5.17
C SER A 308 5.71 -8.70 -5.30
N ALA A 309 4.92 -9.36 -4.45
CA ALA A 309 4.64 -10.79 -4.56
C ALA A 309 3.93 -11.12 -5.88
N ARG A 310 2.95 -10.30 -6.29
CA ARG A 310 2.26 -10.50 -7.57
C ARG A 310 3.17 -10.22 -8.77
N GLU A 311 4.03 -9.21 -8.71
CA GLU A 311 5.04 -8.93 -9.75
C GLU A 311 6.03 -10.08 -9.89
N ALA A 312 6.48 -10.68 -8.79
CA ALA A 312 7.33 -11.86 -8.80
C ALA A 312 6.63 -13.07 -9.45
N ARG A 313 5.37 -13.32 -9.10
CA ARG A 313 4.56 -14.37 -9.72
C ARG A 313 4.32 -14.12 -11.21
N ALA A 314 4.13 -12.87 -11.62
CA ALA A 314 3.94 -12.48 -13.02
C ALA A 314 5.13 -12.85 -13.91
N VAL A 315 6.32 -13.05 -13.32
CA VAL A 315 7.54 -13.43 -14.04
C VAL A 315 8.01 -14.85 -13.71
N GLY A 316 7.15 -15.65 -13.08
CA GLY A 316 7.39 -17.07 -12.79
C GLY A 316 8.38 -17.32 -11.63
N LEU A 317 8.52 -16.38 -10.69
CA LEU A 317 9.25 -16.63 -9.46
C LEU A 317 8.34 -17.32 -8.44
N PRO A 318 8.82 -18.37 -7.75
CA PRO A 318 8.14 -18.87 -6.56
C PRO A 318 8.13 -17.80 -5.46
N VAL A 319 7.08 -17.82 -4.64
CA VAL A 319 6.86 -16.86 -3.57
C VAL A 319 6.72 -17.55 -2.23
N LEU A 320 7.50 -17.12 -1.24
CA LEU A 320 7.34 -17.48 0.16
C LEU A 320 6.60 -16.35 0.88
N ALA A 321 5.33 -16.53 1.25
CA ALA A 321 4.48 -15.46 1.78
C ALA A 321 3.93 -15.78 3.17
N ALA A 322 3.81 -14.75 4.01
CA ALA A 322 2.94 -14.84 5.18
C ALA A 322 1.48 -14.99 4.73
N ARG A 323 0.71 -15.87 5.38
CA ARG A 323 -0.71 -16.08 5.07
C ARG A 323 -1.58 -14.99 5.69
N ARG A 324 -1.50 -13.76 5.14
CA ARG A 324 -2.21 -12.58 5.64
C ARG A 324 -2.96 -11.85 4.54
N ALA A 325 -4.22 -11.50 4.82
CA ALA A 325 -5.14 -10.77 3.95
C ALA A 325 -4.89 -10.99 2.43
N GLY A 326 -4.54 -9.94 1.69
CA GLY A 326 -4.36 -9.96 0.24
C GLY A 326 -3.22 -10.84 -0.29
N LEU A 327 -2.29 -11.28 0.59
CA LEU A 327 -1.30 -12.32 0.24
C LEU A 327 -1.90 -13.72 0.29
N ALA A 328 -2.92 -13.95 1.12
CA ALA A 328 -3.54 -15.26 1.28
C ALA A 328 -4.57 -15.60 0.19
N GLU A 329 -4.86 -14.70 -0.75
CA GLU A 329 -5.88 -14.92 -1.78
C GLU A 329 -5.48 -15.90 -2.90
N TRP A 330 -4.26 -16.46 -2.87
CA TRP A 330 -3.78 -17.44 -3.87
C TRP A 330 -3.82 -18.87 -3.32
N GLU A 331 -4.87 -19.23 -2.60
CA GLU A 331 -5.08 -20.64 -2.24
C GLU A 331 -5.23 -21.47 -3.52
N ASP A 332 -4.65 -22.67 -3.53
CA ASP A 332 -4.64 -23.63 -4.66
C ASP A 332 -3.87 -23.21 -5.92
N VAL A 333 -3.08 -22.14 -5.82
CA VAL A 333 -2.21 -21.64 -6.89
C VAL A 333 -0.78 -22.17 -6.72
N GLY A 334 -0.23 -22.75 -7.78
CA GLY A 334 1.13 -23.29 -7.78
C GLY A 334 2.19 -22.21 -7.55
N GLY A 335 3.27 -22.56 -6.85
CA GLY A 335 4.42 -21.67 -6.68
C GLY A 335 4.34 -20.69 -5.52
N VAL A 336 3.40 -20.87 -4.59
CA VAL A 336 3.33 -20.10 -3.35
C VAL A 336 3.48 -21.02 -2.16
N THR A 337 4.48 -20.76 -1.31
CA THR A 337 4.65 -21.40 0.00
C THR A 337 4.14 -20.43 1.06
N TYR A 338 3.13 -20.84 1.81
CA TYR A 338 2.58 -20.02 2.89
C TYR A 338 3.19 -20.34 4.25
N VAL A 339 3.47 -19.29 5.02
CA VAL A 339 3.79 -19.37 6.44
C VAL A 339 2.59 -18.85 7.23
N ALA A 340 1.94 -19.73 8.02
CA ALA A 340 0.69 -19.40 8.70
C ALA A 340 0.91 -18.62 10.01
N GLY A 341 1.91 -19.00 10.81
CA GLY A 341 2.22 -18.30 12.04
C GLY A 341 3.30 -17.23 11.88
N THR A 342 3.71 -16.67 13.02
CA THR A 342 4.70 -15.60 13.14
C THR A 342 6.00 -16.07 13.78
N SER A 343 6.12 -17.36 14.12
CA SER A 343 7.27 -17.87 14.84
C SER A 343 8.49 -18.00 13.93
N GLN A 344 9.68 -17.81 14.51
CA GLN A 344 10.93 -17.99 13.78
C GLN A 344 11.08 -19.44 13.25
N GLU A 345 10.64 -20.44 14.02
CA GLU A 345 10.70 -21.85 13.65
C GLU A 345 9.93 -22.17 12.36
N GLU A 346 8.72 -21.61 12.21
CA GLU A 346 7.92 -21.79 10.98
C GLU A 346 8.62 -21.17 9.76
N TRP A 347 9.24 -20.00 9.93
CA TRP A 347 10.03 -19.36 8.87
C TRP A 347 11.27 -20.18 8.51
N VAL A 348 11.98 -20.73 9.49
CA VAL A 348 13.12 -21.63 9.26
C VAL A 348 12.69 -22.85 8.47
N GLN A 349 11.60 -23.51 8.86
CA GLN A 349 11.07 -24.67 8.16
C GLN A 349 10.69 -24.33 6.72
N ALA A 350 10.03 -23.19 6.51
CA ALA A 350 9.59 -22.78 5.18
C ALA A 350 10.77 -22.38 4.28
N LEU A 351 11.79 -21.70 4.82
CA LEU A 351 13.04 -21.41 4.10
C LEU A 351 13.78 -22.70 3.71
N SER A 352 13.86 -23.67 4.62
CA SER A 352 14.57 -24.94 4.39
C SER A 352 13.89 -25.85 3.36
N SER A 353 12.58 -25.66 3.16
CA SER A 353 11.77 -26.46 2.22
C SER A 353 11.34 -25.69 0.97
N LEU A 354 11.82 -24.46 0.79
CA LEU A 354 11.43 -23.60 -0.32
C LEU A 354 11.90 -24.20 -1.66
N ASP A 355 10.95 -24.42 -2.56
CA ASP A 355 11.25 -24.78 -3.94
C ASP A 355 11.59 -23.54 -4.76
N PHE A 356 12.79 -23.52 -5.34
CA PHE A 356 13.29 -22.45 -6.21
C PHE A 356 12.99 -22.71 -7.69
N GLN A 357 12.28 -23.79 -8.04
CA GLN A 357 11.90 -24.03 -9.42
C GLN A 357 10.99 -22.90 -9.95
N PRO A 358 11.26 -22.39 -11.16
CA PRO A 358 10.40 -21.42 -11.80
C PRO A 358 8.97 -21.96 -11.94
N THR A 359 8.01 -21.07 -11.72
CA THR A 359 6.59 -21.37 -11.75
C THR A 359 5.99 -20.87 -13.07
N VAL A 360 4.83 -21.40 -13.45
CA VAL A 360 4.11 -20.90 -14.62
C VAL A 360 3.57 -19.50 -14.28
N PRO A 361 3.90 -18.45 -15.05
CA PRO A 361 3.30 -17.15 -14.85
C PRO A 361 1.78 -17.25 -14.92
N GLU A 362 1.09 -16.77 -13.89
CA GLU A 362 -0.38 -16.77 -13.88
C GLU A 362 -0.96 -15.48 -14.46
N ASN A 363 -2.18 -15.58 -14.99
CA ASN A 363 -2.96 -14.46 -15.49
C ASN A 363 -3.46 -13.59 -14.33
N LEU A 364 -2.58 -12.74 -13.82
CA LEU A 364 -2.93 -11.66 -12.90
C LEU A 364 -3.73 -10.59 -13.65
N THR A 365 -4.55 -9.83 -12.92
CA THR A 365 -5.27 -8.70 -13.47
C THR A 365 -4.31 -7.75 -14.18
N SER A 366 -4.53 -7.52 -15.47
CA SER A 366 -3.73 -6.59 -16.26
C SER A 366 -4.11 -5.13 -15.93
N VAL A 367 -3.24 -4.18 -16.28
CA VAL A 367 -3.56 -2.76 -16.15
C VAL A 367 -4.76 -2.39 -17.00
N GLU A 368 -4.88 -2.97 -18.18
CA GLU A 368 -5.98 -2.79 -19.13
C GLU A 368 -7.29 -3.29 -18.52
N THR A 369 -7.31 -4.52 -18.00
CA THR A 369 -8.49 -5.10 -17.33
C THR A 369 -8.94 -4.27 -16.14
N MET A 370 -8.00 -3.85 -15.27
CA MET A 370 -8.32 -2.98 -14.14
C MET A 370 -8.94 -1.65 -14.63
N VAL A 371 -8.37 -1.05 -15.68
CA VAL A 371 -8.85 0.23 -16.23
C VAL A 371 -10.23 0.09 -16.85
N ASP A 372 -10.52 -0.99 -17.57
CA ASP A 372 -11.84 -1.24 -18.15
C ASP A 372 -12.91 -1.43 -17.07
N GLN A 373 -12.59 -2.15 -15.99
CA GLN A 373 -13.46 -2.26 -14.82
C GLN A 373 -13.73 -0.88 -14.19
N LEU A 374 -12.67 -0.10 -13.96
CA LEU A 374 -12.80 1.25 -13.39
C LEU A 374 -13.64 2.17 -14.28
N ARG A 375 -13.48 2.12 -15.60
CA ARG A 375 -14.27 2.95 -16.54
C ARG A 375 -15.76 2.64 -16.46
N ALA A 376 -16.12 1.35 -16.44
CA ALA A 376 -17.51 0.94 -16.28
C ALA A 376 -18.08 1.43 -14.94
N MET A 377 -17.29 1.39 -13.87
CA MET A 377 -17.69 1.92 -12.56
C MET A 377 -17.82 3.45 -12.56
N TYR A 378 -16.92 4.16 -13.25
CA TYR A 378 -16.98 5.62 -13.35
C TYR A 378 -18.26 6.06 -14.05
N GLU A 379 -18.59 5.42 -15.17
CA GLU A 379 -19.83 5.69 -15.90
C GLU A 379 -21.06 5.38 -15.02
N ALA A 380 -21.08 4.24 -14.34
CA ALA A 380 -22.19 3.87 -13.46
C ALA A 380 -22.39 4.83 -12.28
N VAL A 381 -21.32 5.37 -11.70
CA VAL A 381 -21.39 6.35 -10.60
C VAL A 381 -21.78 7.73 -11.14
N TRP A 382 -21.18 8.16 -12.24
CA TRP A 382 -21.49 9.45 -12.88
C TRP A 382 -22.95 9.52 -13.36
N LEU A 383 -23.50 8.45 -13.95
CA LEU A 383 -24.90 8.42 -14.37
C LEU A 383 -25.91 8.57 -13.21
N LYS A 384 -25.51 8.29 -11.97
CA LYS A 384 -26.34 8.54 -10.78
C LYS A 384 -26.34 10.01 -10.36
N SER A 385 -25.29 10.77 -10.70
CA SER A 385 -25.13 12.17 -10.32
C SER A 385 -25.77 13.15 -11.31
N VAL A 386 -25.98 12.73 -12.56
CA VAL A 386 -26.67 13.54 -13.57
C VAL A 386 -28.17 13.60 -13.21
N PRO A 387 -28.75 14.80 -13.01
CA PRO A 387 -30.19 14.93 -12.84
C PRO A 387 -30.89 14.30 -14.04
N ARG A 388 -31.77 13.32 -13.80
CA ARG A 388 -32.63 12.80 -14.87
C ARG A 388 -33.46 13.98 -15.38
N LEU A 389 -33.16 14.44 -16.60
CA LEU A 389 -34.05 15.34 -17.33
C LEU A 389 -35.37 14.57 -17.51
N ALA A 390 -36.38 14.94 -16.71
CA ALA A 390 -37.73 14.43 -16.80
C ALA A 390 -38.48 15.10 -17.97
#